data_AF-A0A1M7N2S6-F1
#
_entry.id   AF-A0A1M7N2S6-F1
#
_cell.length_a   1.000
_cell.length_b   1.000
_cell.length_c   1.000
_cell.angle_alpha   90.00
_cell.angle_beta   90.00
_cell.angle_gamma   90.00
#
_symmetry.space_group_name_H-M   'P 1'
#
loop_
_entity.id
_entity.type
_entity.pdbx_description
1 polymer ?
#
loop_
_entity_poly.entity_id
_entity_poly.type
_entity_poly.pdbx_seq_one_letter_code
_entity_poly.pdbx_strand_id
1 'polypeptide(L)'
;MAGCRIVNAQVVTAVEAITKCYGDYKTAGENFVTDFNSAITEMEGAAKDALKTLIDGAVKTFVETDLPTAVDGMSKLLEGNRDNFEKVDQQLADSISGK
;
A
#
# COMPACT_ATOMS: atom_id res chain seq x y z
N MET A 1 24.72 22.71 5.58
CA MET A 1 23.67 22.32 4.61
C MET A 1 22.76 21.26 5.24
N ALA A 2 21.85 21.65 6.16
CA ALA A 2 21.06 20.70 6.96
C ALA A 2 19.54 20.72 6.66
N GLY A 3 19.10 21.54 5.70
CA GLY A 3 17.67 21.75 5.41
C GLY A 3 17.00 20.59 4.65
N CYS A 4 17.70 19.92 3.73
CA CYS A 4 17.10 18.87 2.89
C CYS A 4 16.94 17.52 3.62
N ARG A 5 17.82 17.21 4.58
CA ARG A 5 17.82 15.92 5.29
C ARG A 5 16.66 15.74 6.28
N ILE A 6 16.19 16.81 6.91
CA ILE A 6 15.16 16.72 7.97
C ILE A 6 13.78 16.36 7.37
N VAL A 7 13.46 16.87 6.17
CA VAL A 7 12.19 16.57 5.49
C VAL A 7 12.21 15.15 4.90
N ASN A 8 13.36 14.70 4.39
CA ASN A 8 13.54 13.37 3.82
C ASN A 8 13.24 12.25 4.84
N ALA A 9 13.78 12.33 6.06
CA ALA A 9 13.55 11.33 7.10
C ALA A 9 12.07 11.17 7.48
N GLN A 10 11.31 12.26 7.56
CA GLN A 10 9.88 12.22 7.87
C GLN A 10 9.07 11.59 6.73
N VAL A 11 9.45 11.85 5.47
CA VAL A 11 8.84 11.22 4.29
C VAL A 11 9.15 9.72 4.24
N VAL A 12 10.37 9.30 4.56
CA VAL A 12 10.74 7.87 4.70
C VAL A 12 9.83 7.18 5.72
N THR A 13 9.72 7.73 6.93
CA THR A 13 8.86 7.16 7.98
C THR A 13 7.40 7.10 7.56
N ALA A 14 6.89 8.11 6.85
CA ALA A 14 5.53 8.11 6.33
C ALA A 14 5.31 7.02 5.27
N VAL A 15 6.26 6.85 4.33
CA VAL A 15 6.23 5.80 3.29
C VAL A 15 6.29 4.40 3.91
N GLU A 16 7.14 4.21 4.93
CA GLU A 16 7.21 2.95 5.69
C GLU A 16 5.89 2.64 6.41
N ALA A 17 5.27 3.65 7.03
CA ALA A 17 3.97 3.49 7.69
C ALA A 17 2.87 3.13 6.69
N ILE A 18 2.84 3.76 5.52
CA ILE A 18 1.89 3.43 4.44
C ILE A 18 2.10 1.99 3.95
N THR A 19 3.35 1.59 3.75
CA THR A 19 3.72 0.23 3.32
C THR A 19 3.33 -0.81 4.38
N LYS A 20 3.47 -0.49 5.66
CA LYS A 20 3.00 -1.36 6.74
C LYS A 20 1.47 -1.49 6.75
N CYS A 21 0.75 -0.37 6.65
CA CYS A 21 -0.71 -0.39 6.55
C CYS A 21 -1.21 -1.23 5.36
N TYR A 22 -0.48 -1.21 4.24
CA TYR A 22 -0.74 -2.10 3.09
C TYR A 22 -0.68 -3.58 3.50
N GLY A 23 0.39 -4.00 4.17
CA GLY A 23 0.58 -5.40 4.57
C GLY A 23 -0.46 -5.86 5.58
N ASP A 24 -0.75 -5.01 6.58
CA ASP A 24 -1.75 -5.26 7.61
C ASP A 24 -3.16 -5.37 6.99
N TYR A 25 -3.52 -4.46 6.06
CA TYR A 25 -4.80 -4.49 5.37
C TYR A 25 -4.98 -5.74 4.51
N LYS A 26 -3.96 -6.10 3.72
CA LYS A 26 -4.01 -7.30 2.87
C LYS A 26 -4.21 -8.56 3.71
N THR A 27 -3.45 -8.69 4.80
CA THR A 27 -3.58 -9.82 5.74
C THR A 27 -4.98 -9.89 6.34
N ALA A 28 -5.54 -8.75 6.75
CA ALA A 28 -6.91 -8.69 7.27
C ALA A 28 -7.95 -9.07 6.20
N GLY A 29 -7.74 -8.68 4.94
CA GLY A 29 -8.58 -9.05 3.80
C GLY A 29 -8.58 -10.56 3.52
N GLU A 30 -7.39 -11.18 3.48
CA GLU A 30 -7.23 -12.63 3.29
C GLU A 30 -7.92 -13.43 4.42
N ASN A 31 -7.76 -12.98 5.67
CA ASN A 31 -8.42 -13.58 6.83
C ASN A 31 -9.94 -13.41 6.74
N PHE A 32 -10.44 -12.22 6.37
CA PHE A 32 -11.87 -11.99 6.20
C PHE A 32 -12.48 -12.93 5.16
N VAL A 33 -11.86 -13.09 3.99
CA VAL A 33 -12.34 -14.00 2.94
C VAL A 33 -12.37 -15.45 3.42
N THR A 34 -11.35 -15.85 4.18
CA THR A 34 -11.22 -17.20 4.75
C THR A 34 -12.28 -17.47 5.82
N ASP A 35 -12.42 -16.57 6.79
CA ASP A 35 -13.38 -16.67 7.89
C ASP A 35 -14.81 -16.63 7.38
N PHE A 36 -15.09 -15.74 6.41
CA PHE A 36 -16.41 -15.65 5.79
C PHE A 36 -16.78 -16.95 5.07
N ASN A 37 -15.88 -17.47 4.22
CA ASN A 37 -16.10 -18.73 3.53
C ASN A 37 -16.33 -19.87 4.53
N SER A 38 -15.59 -19.90 5.63
CA SER A 38 -15.76 -20.89 6.70
C SER A 38 -17.13 -20.77 7.36
N ALA A 39 -17.59 -19.56 7.70
CA ALA A 39 -18.88 -19.31 8.33
C ALA A 39 -20.08 -19.71 7.47
N ILE A 40 -19.97 -19.59 6.15
CA ILE A 40 -21.05 -19.99 5.23
C ILE A 40 -20.97 -21.46 4.79
N THR A 41 -19.99 -22.24 5.26
CA THR A 41 -19.78 -23.63 4.80
C THR A 41 -20.99 -24.51 5.09
N GLU A 42 -21.64 -24.32 6.25
CA GLU A 42 -22.81 -25.09 6.67
C GLU A 42 -24.15 -24.49 6.16
N MET A 43 -24.12 -23.34 5.49
CA MET A 43 -25.31 -22.82 4.83
C MET A 43 -25.66 -23.67 3.60
N GLU A 44 -26.95 -23.76 3.27
CA GLU A 44 -27.44 -24.43 2.06
C GLU A 44 -28.36 -23.50 1.26
N GLY A 45 -28.40 -23.69 -0.06
CA GLY A 45 -29.30 -22.99 -0.97
C GLY A 45 -28.68 -21.76 -1.66
N ALA A 46 -29.48 -21.14 -2.54
CA ALA A 46 -29.04 -20.09 -3.46
C ALA A 46 -28.44 -18.84 -2.77
N ALA A 47 -28.79 -18.60 -1.50
CA ALA A 47 -28.20 -17.51 -0.72
C ALA A 47 -26.71 -17.71 -0.45
N LYS A 48 -26.28 -18.95 -0.16
CA LYS A 48 -24.86 -19.27 0.00
C LYS A 48 -24.09 -19.07 -1.29
N ASP A 49 -24.65 -19.54 -2.41
CA ASP A 49 -23.99 -19.43 -3.71
C ASP A 49 -23.81 -17.96 -4.14
N ALA A 50 -24.84 -17.13 -3.89
CA ALA A 50 -24.76 -15.69 -4.13
C ALA A 50 -23.71 -15.00 -3.24
N LEU A 51 -23.69 -15.33 -1.94
CA LEU A 51 -22.70 -14.78 -1.01
C LEU A 51 -21.27 -15.22 -1.36
N LYS A 52 -21.09 -16.49 -1.70
CA LYS A 52 -19.79 -17.02 -2.12
C LYS A 52 -19.30 -16.36 -3.41
N THR A 53 -20.19 -16.16 -4.38
CA THR A 53 -19.86 -15.47 -5.64
C THR A 53 -19.44 -14.02 -5.39
N LEU A 54 -20.15 -13.31 -4.51
CA LEU A 54 -19.80 -11.94 -4.15
C LEU A 54 -18.43 -11.86 -3.46
N ILE A 55 -18.19 -12.76 -2.51
CA ILE A 55 -16.99 -12.74 -1.67
C ILE A 55 -15.76 -13.19 -2.46
N ASP A 56 -15.84 -14.32 -3.17
CA ASP A 56 -14.73 -14.84 -3.97
C ASP A 56 -14.46 -14.01 -5.24
N GLY A 57 -15.42 -13.18 -5.65
CA GLY A 57 -15.29 -12.24 -6.75
C GLY A 57 -14.87 -10.85 -6.28
N ALA A 58 -15.82 -9.92 -6.32
CA ALA A 58 -15.55 -8.49 -6.14
C ALA A 58 -14.86 -8.17 -4.81
N VAL A 59 -15.27 -8.82 -3.72
CA VAL A 59 -14.71 -8.50 -2.40
C VAL A 59 -13.27 -8.98 -2.29
N LYS A 60 -12.99 -10.23 -2.67
CA LYS A 60 -11.63 -10.77 -2.70
C LYS A 60 -10.70 -9.93 -3.58
N THR A 61 -11.12 -9.59 -4.80
CA THR A 61 -10.32 -8.74 -5.70
C THR A 61 -10.04 -7.38 -5.07
N PHE A 62 -11.04 -6.75 -4.45
CA PHE A 62 -10.87 -5.45 -3.83
C PHE A 62 -9.90 -5.48 -2.64
N VAL A 63 -10.09 -6.43 -1.72
CA VAL A 63 -9.34 -6.49 -0.45
C VAL A 63 -7.94 -7.08 -0.61
N GLU A 64 -7.72 -8.00 -1.54
CA GLU A 64 -6.41 -8.66 -1.74
C GLU A 64 -5.58 -7.99 -2.84
N THR A 65 -6.22 -7.31 -3.80
CA THR A 65 -5.56 -6.81 -5.03
C THR A 65 -5.72 -5.31 -5.23
N ASP A 66 -6.94 -4.80 -5.44
CA ASP A 66 -7.13 -3.43 -5.96
C ASP A 66 -6.67 -2.36 -4.97
N LEU A 67 -7.20 -2.39 -3.74
CA LEU A 67 -6.82 -1.41 -2.73
C LEU A 67 -5.35 -1.57 -2.31
N PRO A 68 -4.84 -2.79 -2.05
CA PRO A 68 -3.43 -2.99 -1.73
C PRO A 68 -2.49 -2.47 -2.83
N THR A 69 -2.79 -2.75 -4.11
CA THR A 69 -1.96 -2.30 -5.24
C THR A 69 -1.97 -0.78 -5.38
N ALA A 70 -3.12 -0.14 -5.16
CA ALA A 70 -3.21 1.32 -5.18
C ALA A 70 -2.35 1.97 -4.07
N VAL A 71 -2.38 1.39 -2.86
CA VAL A 71 -1.59 1.89 -1.72
C VAL A 71 -0.09 1.68 -1.96
N ASP A 72 0.33 0.52 -2.49
CA ASP A 72 1.73 0.25 -2.88
C ASP A 72 2.20 1.20 -3.99
N GLY A 73 1.38 1.40 -5.03
CA GLY A 73 1.69 2.33 -6.12
C GLY A 73 1.89 3.77 -5.62
N MET A 74 1.03 4.23 -4.71
CA MET A 74 1.18 5.54 -4.07
C MET A 74 2.47 5.63 -3.25
N SER A 75 2.79 4.59 -2.46
CA SER A 75 4.02 4.51 -1.67
C SER A 75 5.27 4.67 -2.55
N LYS A 76 5.33 3.93 -3.67
CA LYS A 76 6.42 4.01 -4.65
C LYS A 76 6.53 5.37 -5.33
N LEU A 77 5.42 6.02 -5.66
CA LEU A 77 5.42 7.37 -6.24
C LEU A 77 5.98 8.41 -5.25
N LEU A 78 5.59 8.32 -3.99
CA LEU A 78 6.10 9.20 -2.93
C LEU A 78 7.60 8.97 -2.71
N GLU A 79 8.04 7.72 -2.73
CA GLU A 79 9.46 7.37 -2.64
C GLU A 79 10.28 7.88 -3.84
N GLY A 80 9.78 7.68 -5.06
CA GLY A 80 10.44 8.19 -6.27
C GLY A 80 10.53 9.72 -6.30
N ASN A 81 9.49 10.41 -5.81
CA ASN A 81 9.51 11.86 -5.67
C ASN A 81 10.56 12.32 -4.64
N ARG A 82 10.63 11.66 -3.48
CA ARG A 82 11.67 11.90 -2.45
C ARG A 82 13.07 11.77 -3.04
N ASP A 83 13.36 10.67 -3.73
CA ASP A 83 14.67 10.42 -4.33
C ASP A 83 15.05 11.47 -5.38
N ASN A 84 14.07 11.93 -6.17
CA ASN A 84 14.29 13.02 -7.13
C ASN A 84 14.61 14.34 -6.44
N PHE A 85 13.91 14.69 -5.35
CA PHE A 85 14.22 15.91 -4.58
C PHE A 85 15.62 15.87 -3.98
N GLU A 86 16.06 14.74 -3.44
CA GLU A 86 17.41 14.59 -2.88
C GLU A 86 18.48 14.72 -3.97
N LYS A 87 18.28 14.08 -5.13
CA LYS A 87 19.22 14.19 -6.26
C LYS A 87 19.32 15.62 -6.81
N VAL A 88 18.19 16.31 -6.96
CA VAL A 88 18.18 17.70 -7.45
C VAL A 88 18.87 18.64 -6.46
N ASP A 89 18.61 18.50 -5.15
CA ASP A 89 19.29 19.28 -4.12
C ASP A 89 20.81 19.05 -4.16
N GLN A 90 21.24 17.79 -4.30
CA GLN A 90 22.65 17.44 -4.39
C GLN A 90 23.32 17.96 -5.67
N GLN A 91 22.63 17.87 -6.82
CA GLN A 91 23.10 18.49 -8.07
C GLN A 91 23.26 20.01 -7.95
N LEU A 92 22.33 20.68 -7.27
CA LEU A 92 22.39 22.12 -7.04
C LEU A 92 23.58 22.48 -6.13
N ALA A 93 23.80 21.69 -5.08
CA ALA A 93 24.93 21.85 -4.17
C ALA A 93 26.27 21.64 -4.87
N ASP A 94 26.40 20.59 -5.69
CA ASP A 94 27.60 20.30 -6.48
C ASP A 94 27.89 21.46 -7.45
N SER A 95 26.88 21.91 -8.19
CA SER A 95 26.97 23.03 -9.14
C SER A 95 27.40 24.36 -8.48
N ILE A 96 26.90 24.65 -7.27
CA ILE A 96 27.29 25.86 -6.51
C ILE A 96 28.70 25.72 -5.93
N SER A 97 29.08 24.51 -5.50
CA SER A 97 30.40 24.24 -4.93
C SER A 97 31.52 24.15 -5.97
N GLY A 98 31.17 24.18 -7.27
CA GLY A 98 32.12 24.07 -8.37
C GLY A 98 32.70 22.66 -8.53
N LYS A 99 31.98 21.63 -8.08
CA LYS A 99 32.31 20.22 -8.29
C LYS A 99 31.50 19.60 -9.42
#